data_AF-A0A6I3LD60-F1
#
_entry.id   AF-A0A6I3LD60-F1
#
_cell.length_a   1.000
_cell.length_b   1.000
_cell.length_c   1.000
_cell.angle_alpha   90.00
_cell.angle_beta   90.00
_cell.angle_gamma   90.00
#
_symmetry.space_group_name_H-M   'P 1'
#
loop_
_entity.id
_entity.type
_entity.pdbx_description
1 polymer ?
#
loop_
_entity_poly.entity_id
_entity_poly.type
_entity_poly.pdbx_seq_one_letter_code
_entity_poly.pdbx_strand_id
1 'polypeptide(L)'
;MSDVHLGAPRPGAEQGGLDERSRAILAFEAEWPQHDGAKEEALRARFGMEPARYYQVLARLTDDPRAQAHAPLLIGRLRRLRDARAARRARLLH
;
A
#
# COMPACT_ATOMS: atom_id res chain seq x y z
N MET A 1 11.91 14.25 22.08
CA MET A 1 12.74 13.41 21.18
C MET A 1 11.90 12.19 20.83
N SER A 2 11.29 12.01 19.67
CA SER A 2 11.12 12.87 18.51
C SER A 2 9.65 12.79 18.13
N ASP A 3 9.05 13.96 17.99
CA ASP A 3 7.76 14.16 17.37
C ASP A 3 7.86 13.69 15.91
N VAL A 4 7.32 12.50 15.63
CA VAL A 4 6.95 12.12 14.27
C VAL A 4 5.44 12.11 14.26
N HIS A 5 4.87 13.32 14.33
CA HIS A 5 3.59 13.55 13.69
C HIS A 5 3.80 13.13 12.23
N LEU A 6 3.40 11.91 11.92
CA LEU A 6 3.22 11.42 10.57
C LEU A 6 2.16 12.35 10.01
N GLY A 7 2.61 13.47 9.44
CA GLY A 7 1.75 14.48 8.85
C GLY A 7 0.75 13.71 8.01
N ALA A 8 -0.50 13.71 8.46
CA ALA A 8 -1.60 13.35 7.62
C ALA A 8 -1.33 14.12 6.32
N PRO A 9 -1.22 13.45 5.16
CA PRO A 9 -1.04 14.18 3.92
C PRO A 9 -2.15 15.22 3.92
N ARG A 10 -1.78 16.50 4.01
CA ARG A 10 -2.76 17.59 3.90
C ARG A 10 -3.49 17.26 2.60
N PRO A 11 -4.83 17.09 2.63
CA PRO A 11 -5.58 16.86 1.43
C PRO A 11 -5.49 18.15 0.63
N GLY A 12 -4.45 18.25 -0.21
CA GLY A 12 -4.47 19.03 -1.43
C GLY A 12 -5.54 18.40 -2.29
N ALA A 13 -6.78 18.77 -2.00
CA ALA A 13 -7.96 18.46 -2.77
C ALA A 13 -7.92 19.29 -4.07
N GLU A 14 -6.91 19.05 -4.90
CA GLU A 14 -6.89 19.58 -6.27
C GLU A 14 -7.48 18.50 -7.20
N GLN A 15 -8.77 18.25 -6.96
CA GLN A 15 -9.82 17.91 -7.92
C GLN A 15 -9.61 16.69 -8.85
N GLY A 16 -10.01 15.51 -8.35
CA GLY A 16 -10.58 14.44 -9.18
C GLY A 16 -9.78 13.13 -9.29
N GLY A 17 -8.59 13.01 -8.70
CA GLY A 17 -7.72 11.85 -8.91
C GLY A 17 -7.00 11.32 -7.67
N LEU A 18 -6.55 10.07 -7.77
CA LEU A 18 -5.58 9.47 -6.86
C LEU A 18 -4.26 10.28 -6.90
N ASP A 19 -3.67 10.58 -5.74
CA ASP A 19 -2.40 11.32 -5.64
C ASP A 19 -1.26 10.58 -6.39
N GLU A 20 -0.30 11.33 -6.92
CA GLU A 20 0.79 10.79 -7.75
C GLU A 20 1.63 9.77 -6.97
N ARG A 21 1.88 10.04 -5.69
CA ARG A 21 2.58 9.09 -4.81
C ARG A 21 1.81 7.78 -4.68
N SER A 22 0.50 7.86 -4.57
CA SER A 22 -0.36 6.67 -4.45
C SER A 22 -0.42 5.89 -5.76
N ARG A 23 -0.43 6.57 -6.92
CA ARG A 23 -0.29 5.95 -8.24
C ARG A 23 1.05 5.23 -8.38
N ALA A 24 2.15 5.87 -8.00
CA ALA A 24 3.48 5.29 -8.05
C ALA A 24 3.61 4.05 -7.14
N ILE A 25 2.99 4.06 -5.95
CA ILE A 25 2.91 2.90 -5.06
C ILE A 25 2.19 1.73 -5.74
N LEU A 26 1.04 1.99 -6.38
CA LEU A 26 0.28 0.94 -7.08
C LEU A 26 1.03 0.40 -8.30
N ALA A 27 1.70 1.27 -9.07
CA ALA A 27 2.51 0.84 -10.21
C ALA A 27 3.67 -0.06 -9.77
N PHE A 28 4.38 0.32 -8.70
CA PHE A 28 5.44 -0.50 -8.12
C PHE A 28 4.93 -1.88 -7.66
N GLU A 29 3.74 -1.92 -7.06
CA GLU A 29 3.16 -3.19 -6.59
C GLU A 29 2.70 -4.10 -7.74
N ALA A 30 2.35 -3.53 -8.89
CA ALA A 30 2.04 -4.28 -10.10
C ALA A 30 3.31 -4.93 -10.70
N GLU A 31 4.45 -4.24 -10.64
CA GLU A 31 5.75 -4.73 -11.11
C GLU A 31 6.35 -5.82 -10.21
N TRP A 32 6.06 -5.77 -8.90
CA TRP A 32 6.65 -6.66 -7.89
C TRP A 32 5.60 -7.58 -7.23
N PRO A 33 5.12 -8.62 -7.93
CA PRO A 33 4.07 -9.52 -7.44
C PRO A 33 4.52 -10.41 -6.27
N GLN A 34 5.83 -10.58 -6.06
CA GLN A 34 6.40 -11.36 -4.95
C GLN A 34 7.08 -10.47 -3.93
N HIS A 35 6.95 -10.83 -2.66
CA HIS A 35 7.56 -10.13 -1.54
C HIS A 35 8.91 -10.77 -1.21
N ASP A 36 9.93 -10.39 -1.97
CA ASP A 36 11.30 -10.83 -1.74
C ASP A 36 12.11 -9.68 -1.11
N GLY A 37 13.21 -9.99 -0.41
CA GLY A 37 14.03 -8.96 0.27
C GLY A 37 14.49 -7.83 -0.67
N ALA A 38 14.74 -8.15 -1.93
CA ALA A 38 15.07 -7.18 -2.98
C ALA A 38 13.97 -6.12 -3.20
N LYS A 39 12.70 -6.47 -3.00
CA LYS A 39 11.58 -5.53 -3.10
C LYS A 39 11.63 -4.50 -1.98
N GLU A 40 11.94 -4.92 -0.76
CA GLU A 40 12.01 -4.01 0.39
C GLU A 40 13.16 -3.01 0.23
N GLU A 41 14.29 -3.47 -0.30
CA GLU A 41 15.43 -2.60 -0.58
C GLU A 41 15.14 -1.63 -1.73
N ALA A 42 14.52 -2.10 -2.82
CA ALA A 42 14.07 -1.25 -3.91
C ALA A 42 13.01 -0.23 -3.47
N LEU A 43 12.11 -0.62 -2.57
CA LEU A 43 11.11 0.26 -1.96
C LEU A 43 11.78 1.35 -1.15
N ARG A 44 12.74 1.00 -0.28
CA ARG A 44 13.52 2.00 0.49
C ARG A 44 14.27 2.94 -0.46
N ALA A 45 14.91 2.43 -1.51
CA ALA A 45 15.64 3.24 -2.48
C ALA A 45 14.72 4.18 -3.30
N ARG A 46 13.55 3.70 -3.75
CA ARG A 46 12.63 4.45 -4.63
C ARG A 46 11.75 5.44 -3.87
N PHE A 47 11.27 5.06 -2.70
CA PHE A 47 10.29 5.85 -1.94
C PHE A 47 10.85 6.49 -0.67
N GLY A 48 12.04 6.07 -0.21
CA GLY A 48 12.61 6.53 1.06
C GLY A 48 11.77 6.16 2.28
N MET A 49 10.98 5.08 2.18
CA MET A 49 10.04 4.66 3.22
C MET A 49 10.44 3.33 3.84
N GLU A 50 10.16 3.18 5.13
CA GLU A 50 10.20 1.87 5.78
C GLU A 50 9.08 0.95 5.26
N PRO A 51 9.35 -0.35 5.09
CA PRO A 51 8.37 -1.32 4.60
C PRO A 51 7.07 -1.32 5.42
N ALA A 52 7.16 -1.17 6.73
CA ALA A 52 6.00 -1.11 7.62
C ALA A 52 5.05 0.05 7.25
N ARG A 53 5.60 1.24 6.99
CA ARG A 53 4.82 2.41 6.57
C ARG A 53 4.23 2.24 5.18
N TYR A 54 4.99 1.64 4.27
CA TYR A 54 4.51 1.33 2.92
C TYR A 54 3.28 0.43 2.94
N TYR A 55 3.31 -0.67 3.71
CA TYR A 55 2.16 -1.56 3.80
C TYR A 55 0.94 -0.92 4.49
N GLN A 56 1.14 0.01 5.43
CA GLN A 56 0.04 0.79 6.00
C GLN A 56 -0.64 1.68 4.95
N VAL A 57 0.15 2.34 4.09
CA VAL A 57 -0.39 3.14 2.98
C VAL A 57 -1.11 2.24 1.98
N LEU A 58 -0.49 1.12 1.60
CA LEU A 58 -1.09 0.15 0.67
C LEU A 58 -2.42 -0.40 1.20
N ALA A 59 -2.51 -0.70 2.51
CA ALA A 59 -3.74 -1.14 3.14
C ALA A 59 -4.84 -0.08 3.04
N ARG A 60 -4.53 1.20 3.27
CA ARG A 60 -5.50 2.31 3.12
C ARG A 60 -5.95 2.47 1.66
N LEU A 61 -5.02 2.39 0.71
CA LEU A 61 -5.33 2.46 -0.72
C LEU A 61 -6.23 1.31 -1.18
N THR A 62 -6.13 0.15 -0.54
CA THR A 62 -6.96 -1.01 -0.87
C THR A 62 -8.45 -0.76 -0.58
N ASP A 63 -8.74 0.12 0.37
CA ASP A 63 -10.10 0.48 0.77
C ASP A 63 -10.54 1.85 0.17
N ASP A 64 -9.69 2.52 -0.63
CA ASP A 64 -9.99 3.80 -1.30
C ASP A 64 -10.65 3.58 -2.68
N PRO A 65 -11.88 4.09 -2.91
CA PRO A 65 -12.57 3.95 -4.20
C PRO A 65 -11.81 4.59 -5.37
N ARG A 66 -10.97 5.60 -5.14
CA ARG A 66 -10.14 6.25 -6.18
C ARG A 66 -9.03 5.32 -6.66
N ALA A 67 -8.42 4.59 -5.75
CA ALA A 67 -7.42 3.56 -6.08
C ALA A 67 -8.06 2.39 -6.81
N GLN A 68 -9.30 2.04 -6.43
CA GLN A 68 -10.07 1.01 -7.14
C GLN A 68 -10.47 1.44 -8.55
N ALA A 69 -10.82 2.71 -8.77
CA ALA A 69 -11.07 3.24 -10.12
C ALA A 69 -9.80 3.26 -10.98
N HIS A 70 -8.63 3.49 -10.36
CA HIS A 70 -7.34 3.52 -11.07
C HIS A 70 -6.79 2.13 -11.42
N ALA A 71 -6.84 1.18 -10.48
CA ALA A 71 -6.23 -0.16 -10.63
C ALA A 71 -7.11 -1.28 -10.05
N PRO A 72 -8.32 -1.51 -10.58
CA PRO A 72 -9.31 -2.40 -9.96
C PRO A 72 -8.82 -3.85 -9.79
N LEU A 73 -8.06 -4.36 -10.76
CA LEU A 73 -7.52 -5.72 -10.73
C LEU A 73 -6.44 -5.89 -9.65
N LEU A 74 -5.56 -4.91 -9.52
CA LEU A 74 -4.50 -4.91 -8.51
C LEU A 74 -5.11 -4.82 -7.10
N ILE A 75 -6.03 -3.89 -6.88
CA ILE A 75 -6.75 -3.75 -5.60
C ILE A 75 -7.48 -5.05 -5.24
N GLY A 76 -8.17 -5.68 -6.20
CA GLY A 76 -8.83 -6.98 -5.98
C GLY A 76 -7.85 -8.09 -5.60
N ARG A 77 -6.67 -8.15 -6.21
CA ARG A 77 -5.61 -9.11 -5.86
C ARG A 77 -5.08 -8.85 -4.45
N LEU A 78 -4.80 -7.59 -4.09
CA LEU A 78 -4.32 -7.20 -2.76
C LEU A 78 -5.32 -7.56 -1.66
N ARG A 79 -6.62 -7.33 -1.90
CA ARG A 79 -7.70 -7.76 -0.99
C ARG A 79 -7.67 -9.26 -0.75
N ARG A 80 -7.64 -10.06 -1.81
CA ARG A 80 -7.57 -11.53 -1.69
C ARG A 80 -6.34 -12.01 -0.93
N LEU A 81 -5.17 -11.40 -1.17
CA LEU A 81 -3.94 -11.73 -0.43
C LEU A 81 -4.05 -11.36 1.06
N ARG A 82 -4.68 -10.24 1.40
CA ARG A 82 -4.96 -9.84 2.79
C ARG A 82 -5.88 -10.85 3.47
N ASP A 83 -6.96 -11.22 2.81
CA ASP A 83 -7.96 -12.15 3.35
C ASP A 83 -7.37 -13.56 3.54
N ALA A 84 -6.55 -14.03 2.60
CA ALA A 84 -5.82 -15.29 2.73
C ALA A 84 -4.85 -15.29 3.93
N ARG A 85 -4.13 -14.19 4.16
CA ARG A 85 -3.24 -14.03 5.33
C ARG A 85 -4.04 -14.00 6.63
N ALA A 86 -5.19 -13.33 6.65
CA ALA A 86 -6.08 -13.29 7.83
C ALA A 86 -6.64 -14.68 8.17
N ALA A 87 -7.11 -15.43 7.18
CA ALA A 87 -7.62 -16.78 7.36
C ALA A 87 -6.57 -17.75 7.92
N ARG A 88 -5.30 -17.63 7.48
CA ARG A 88 -4.19 -18.43 8.01
C ARG A 88 -3.89 -18.14 9.48
N ARG A 89 -4.00 -16.88 9.91
CA ARG A 89 -3.81 -16.48 11.32
C ARG A 89 -4.97 -16.93 12.19
N ALA A 90 -6.20 -16.83 11.69
CA ALA A 90 -7.38 -17.35 12.38
C ALA A 90 -7.19 -18.84 12.67
N ARG A 91 -6.77 -19.65 11.68
CA ARG A 91 -6.52 -21.09 11.86
C ARG A 91 -5.48 -21.47 12.92
N LEU A 92 -4.58 -20.57 13.32
CA LEU A 92 -3.58 -20.82 14.36
C LEU A 92 -4.07 -20.49 15.77
N LEU A 93 -5.25 -19.89 15.91
CA LEU A 93 -5.88 -19.49 17.18
C LEU A 93 -7.06 -20.42 17.57
N HIS A 94 -7.19 -21.58 16.94
CA HIS A 94 -8.11 -22.65 17.34
C HIS A 94 -7.29 -23.91 17.61
#